data_AF-A0A5P1E4F0-F1
#
_entry.id   AF-A0A5P1E4F0-F1
#
_cell.length_a   1.000
_cell.length_b   1.000
_cell.length_c   1.000
_cell.angle_alpha   90.00
_cell.angle_beta   90.00
_cell.angle_gamma   90.00
#
_symmetry.space_group_name_H-M   'P 1'
#
loop_
_entity.id
_entity.type
_entity.pdbx_description
1 polymer ?
#
loop_
_entity_poly.entity_id
_entity_poly.type
_entity_poly.pdbx_seq_one_letter_code
_entity_poly.pdbx_strand_id
1 'polypeptide(L)'
;MGFDAGKVRVCRGKPANQSVLVVKFSPTLSGLQEAERLHNFYADKNRGRQGFEELTSNHGNREARVEKDEELLYGYMAVAEDLDKLDPETKKRSLVKSKKDIKAVADAPLKID
;
A
#
# COMPACT_ATOMS: atom_id res chain seq x y z
N MET A 1 4.00 13.32 -8.72
CA MET A 1 4.22 12.65 -7.41
C MET A 1 5.51 11.86 -7.56
N GLY A 2 6.67 12.40 -7.17
CA GLY A 2 8.00 11.84 -7.49
C GLY A 2 8.35 10.53 -6.78
N PHE A 3 7.53 9.49 -6.96
CA PHE A 3 7.68 8.13 -6.41
C PHE A 3 8.11 7.13 -7.50
N ASP A 4 8.75 7.62 -8.56
CA ASP A 4 9.12 6.79 -9.72
C ASP A 4 10.39 5.95 -9.43
N ALA A 5 11.17 6.34 -8.43
CA ALA A 5 12.29 5.54 -7.95
C ALA A 5 11.77 4.24 -7.31
N GLY A 6 12.12 3.08 -7.87
CA GLY A 6 11.80 1.78 -7.29
C GLY A 6 10.35 1.30 -7.42
N LYS A 7 9.46 2.07 -8.06
CA LYS A 7 8.12 1.61 -8.43
C LYS A 7 8.20 0.71 -9.66
N VAL A 8 7.78 -0.54 -9.50
CA VAL A 8 7.89 -1.56 -10.55
C VAL A 8 6.61 -1.64 -11.38
N ARG A 9 5.43 -1.57 -10.73
CA ARG A 9 4.15 -1.78 -11.42
C ARG A 9 2.97 -1.22 -10.64
N VAL A 10 1.94 -0.78 -11.37
CA VAL A 10 0.59 -0.57 -10.83
C VAL A 10 -0.33 -1.61 -11.45
N CYS A 11 -1.06 -2.35 -10.62
CA CYS A 11 -2.06 -3.32 -11.06
C CYS A 11 -3.42 -2.92 -10.48
N ARG A 12 -4.51 -3.33 -11.13
CA ARG A 12 -5.82 -3.32 -10.46
C ARG A 12 -5.84 -4.41 -9.40
N GLY A 13 -6.58 -4.19 -8.32
CA GLY A 13 -6.87 -5.20 -7.30
C GLY A 13 -7.79 -6.30 -7.83
N LYS A 14 -8.59 -6.92 -6.94
CA LYS A 14 -9.61 -7.91 -7.34
C LYS A 14 -10.49 -7.43 -8.51
N PRO A 15 -10.84 -8.31 -9.47
CA PRO A 15 -11.67 -7.94 -10.63
C PRO A 15 -13.02 -7.30 -10.29
N ALA A 16 -13.63 -7.73 -9.18
CA ALA A 16 -14.90 -7.22 -8.68
C ALA A 16 -14.81 -5.82 -8.03
N ASN A 17 -13.60 -5.29 -7.80
CA ASN A 17 -13.39 -3.98 -7.20
C ASN A 17 -12.35 -3.18 -7.99
N GLN A 18 -12.80 -2.54 -9.07
CA GLN A 18 -11.93 -1.81 -10.01
C GLN A 18 -11.43 -0.46 -9.48
N SER A 19 -11.88 -0.02 -8.29
CA SER A 19 -11.45 1.24 -7.67
C SER A 19 -10.17 1.10 -6.81
N VAL A 20 -9.64 -0.12 -6.66
CA VAL A 20 -8.43 -0.39 -5.88
C VAL A 20 -7.22 -0.58 -6.80
N LEU A 21 -6.16 0.18 -6.54
CA LEU A 21 -4.87 0.05 -7.21
C LEU A 21 -3.85 -0.60 -6.26
N VAL A 22 -3.13 -1.60 -6.77
CA VAL A 22 -2.00 -2.24 -6.10
C VAL A 22 -0.72 -1.68 -6.69
N VAL A 23 0.04 -0.95 -5.88
CA VAL A 23 1.37 -0.43 -6.26
C VAL A 23 2.44 -1.42 -5.78
N LYS A 24 3.24 -1.93 -6.72
CA LYS A 24 4.34 -2.87 -6.45
C LYS A 24 5.67 -2.11 -6.57
N PHE A 25 6.48 -2.21 -5.53
CA PHE A 25 7.84 -1.68 -5.47
C PHE A 25 8.88 -2.79 -5.68
N SER A 26 10.11 -2.41 -5.98
CA SER A 26 11.24 -3.33 -6.13
C SER A 26 11.45 -4.11 -4.83
N PRO A 27 11.82 -5.41 -4.89
CA PRO A 27 12.09 -6.23 -3.71
C PRO A 27 13.47 -5.91 -3.11
N THR A 28 13.72 -4.64 -2.83
CA THR A 28 14.97 -4.08 -2.29
C THR A 28 14.66 -3.20 -1.08
N LEU A 29 15.67 -2.91 -0.25
CA LEU A 29 15.50 -1.97 0.87
C LEU A 29 15.09 -0.57 0.40
N SER A 30 15.61 -0.12 -0.74
CA SER A 30 15.18 1.13 -1.38
C SER A 30 13.71 1.06 -1.81
N GLY A 31 13.25 -0.04 -2.38
CA GLY A 31 11.84 -0.22 -2.73
C GLY A 31 10.92 -0.21 -1.51
N LEU A 32 11.34 -0.79 -0.39
CA LEU A 32 10.63 -0.69 0.88
C LEU A 32 10.57 0.76 1.39
N GLN A 33 11.67 1.50 1.32
CA GLN A 33 11.72 2.89 1.74
C GLN A 33 10.76 3.77 0.91
N GLU A 34 10.69 3.55 -0.40
CA GLU A 34 9.76 4.28 -1.27
C GLU A 34 8.30 3.90 -1.01
N ALA A 35 8.03 2.63 -0.69
CA ALA A 35 6.70 2.20 -0.24
C ALA A 35 6.29 2.89 1.08
N GLU A 36 7.21 3.04 2.03
CA GLU A 36 6.97 3.76 3.28
C GLU A 36 6.74 5.26 3.04
N ARG A 37 7.48 5.90 2.13
CA ARG A 37 7.25 7.30 1.76
C ARG A 37 5.86 7.51 1.17
N LEU A 38 5.42 6.62 0.28
CA LEU A 38 4.07 6.70 -0.30
C LEU A 38 2.99 6.49 0.78
N HIS A 39 3.21 5.57 1.72
CA HIS A 39 2.29 5.36 2.84
C HIS A 39 2.17 6.60 3.72
N ASN A 40 3.30 7.19 4.13
CA ASN A 40 3.31 8.37 4.99
C ASN A 40 2.66 9.57 4.28
N PHE A 41 2.93 9.75 2.98
CA PHE A 41 2.32 10.82 2.18
C PHE A 41 0.79 10.85 2.26
N TYR A 42 0.15 9.67 2.25
CA TYR A 42 -1.30 9.57 2.42
C TYR A 42 -1.71 9.68 3.88
N ALA A 43 -0.96 9.08 4.81
CA ALA A 43 -1.24 9.15 6.24
C ALA A 43 -1.23 10.61 6.76
N ASP A 44 -0.23 11.41 6.38
CA ASP A 44 -0.07 12.81 6.80
C ASP A 44 -1.22 13.71 6.34
N LYS A 45 -1.99 13.26 5.34
CA LYS A 45 -3.17 13.96 4.80
C LYS A 45 -4.48 13.42 5.34
N ASN A 46 -4.46 12.57 6.37
CA ASN A 46 -5.61 11.80 6.85
C ASN A 46 -6.27 10.94 5.75
N ARG A 47 -5.47 10.50 4.77
CA ARG A 47 -5.89 9.66 3.63
C ARG A 47 -5.28 8.27 3.69
N GLY A 48 -4.87 7.84 4.88
CA GLY A 48 -4.43 6.48 5.17
C GLY A 48 -5.59 5.50 5.32
N ARG A 49 -5.28 4.27 5.77
CA ARG A 49 -6.26 3.19 5.98
C ARG A 49 -7.43 3.61 6.87
N GLN A 50 -7.15 4.23 8.02
CA GLN A 50 -8.19 4.65 8.95
C GLN A 50 -9.15 5.66 8.32
N GLY A 51 -8.63 6.68 7.62
CA GLY A 51 -9.46 7.66 6.92
C GLY A 51 -10.31 7.03 5.82
N PHE A 52 -9.81 5.98 5.17
CA PHE A 52 -10.59 5.19 4.21
C PHE A 52 -11.71 4.38 4.90
N GLU A 53 -11.39 3.70 6.00
CA GLU A 53 -12.36 2.90 6.76
C GLU A 53 -13.50 3.77 7.30
N GLU A 54 -13.20 4.93 7.87
CA GLU A 54 -14.18 5.93 8.34
C GLU A 54 -15.10 6.43 7.22
N LEU A 55 -14.56 6.61 6.01
CA LEU A 55 -15.35 7.00 4.84
C LEU A 55 -16.29 5.87 4.40
N THR A 56 -15.83 4.62 4.45
CA THR A 56 -16.63 3.47 4.01
C THR A 56 -17.68 3.02 5.02
N SER A 57 -17.46 3.23 6.31
CA SER A 57 -18.41 2.86 7.38
C SER A 57 -19.55 3.86 7.53
N ASN A 58 -19.30 5.15 7.28
CA ASN A 58 -20.33 6.19 7.29
C ASN A 58 -21.13 6.22 5.97
N HIS A 59 -22.03 5.24 5.80
CA HIS A 59 -22.90 5.11 4.63
C HIS A 59 -23.77 6.35 4.32
N GLY A 60 -24.05 7.21 5.30
CA GLY A 60 -25.03 8.30 5.17
C GLY A 60 -24.52 9.63 4.60
N ASN A 61 -23.21 9.81 4.38
CA ASN A 61 -22.65 11.12 3.99
C ASN A 61 -21.58 11.05 2.90
N ARG A 62 -21.66 10.02 2.04
CA ARG A 62 -20.71 9.84 0.93
C ARG A 62 -20.93 10.86 -0.19
N GLU A 63 -22.18 11.25 -0.47
CA GLU A 63 -22.48 12.14 -1.60
C GLU A 63 -22.07 13.59 -1.32
N ALA A 64 -22.38 14.15 -0.14
CA ALA A 64 -22.05 15.55 0.17
C ALA A 64 -20.55 15.81 0.46
N ARG A 65 -19.75 14.75 0.71
CA ARG A 65 -18.29 14.85 0.85
C ARG A 65 -17.55 14.77 -0.50
N VAL A 66 -18.15 14.13 -1.50
CA VAL A 66 -17.52 13.91 -2.82
C VAL A 66 -17.69 15.14 -3.72
N GLU A 67 -18.74 15.94 -3.55
CA GLU A 67 -18.99 17.15 -4.37
C GLU A 67 -17.97 18.28 -4.17
N LYS A 68 -17.16 18.26 -3.10
CA LYS A 68 -16.15 19.30 -2.82
C LYS A 68 -14.71 18.90 -3.11
N ASP A 69 -14.47 17.61 -3.33
CA ASP A 69 -13.15 17.02 -3.33
C ASP A 69 -13.05 16.07 -4.54
N GLU A 70 -12.85 16.67 -5.70
CA GLU A 70 -12.47 15.96 -6.92
C GLU A 70 -11.26 15.05 -6.61
N GLU A 71 -11.41 13.74 -6.82
CA GLU A 71 -10.30 12.77 -6.95
C GLU A 71 -9.40 12.52 -5.72
N LEU A 72 -9.95 12.37 -4.51
CA LEU A 72 -9.11 11.99 -3.36
C LEU A 72 -8.83 10.49 -3.31
N LEU A 73 -7.67 10.11 -3.84
CA LEU A 73 -7.08 8.80 -3.59
C LEU A 73 -6.72 8.65 -2.10
N TYR A 74 -7.00 7.46 -1.58
CA TYR A 74 -6.52 6.97 -0.29
C TYR A 74 -5.44 5.94 -0.54
N GLY A 75 -4.44 5.87 0.34
CA GLY A 75 -3.31 4.96 0.15
C GLY A 75 -2.66 4.57 1.47
N TYR A 76 -2.20 3.33 1.53
CA TYR A 76 -1.50 2.79 2.68
C TYR A 76 -0.64 1.59 2.27
N MET A 77 0.35 1.25 3.10
CA MET A 77 1.14 0.03 2.92
C MET A 77 0.30 -1.19 3.32
N ALA A 78 0.18 -2.16 2.42
CA ALA A 78 -0.63 -3.36 2.65
C ALA A 78 -0.15 -4.15 3.88
N VAL A 79 -1.10 -4.68 4.64
CA VAL A 79 -0.88 -5.55 5.81
C VAL A 79 -1.47 -6.95 5.56
N ALA A 80 -1.37 -7.84 6.55
CA ALA A 80 -1.81 -9.23 6.40
C ALA A 80 -3.29 -9.34 6.03
N GLU A 81 -4.15 -8.46 6.56
CA GLU A 81 -5.58 -8.46 6.21
C GLU A 81 -5.87 -8.01 4.78
N ASP A 82 -4.91 -7.42 4.06
CA ASP A 82 -5.10 -7.01 2.66
C ASP A 82 -4.75 -8.09 1.66
N LEU A 83 -4.20 -9.23 2.12
CA LEU A 83 -3.75 -10.29 1.25
C LEU A 83 -4.90 -10.89 0.42
N ASP A 84 -6.12 -10.82 0.94
CA ASP A 84 -7.32 -11.24 0.23
C ASP A 84 -7.72 -10.24 -0.87
N LYS A 85 -7.29 -8.97 -0.84
CA LYS A 85 -7.62 -7.95 -1.84
C LYS A 85 -6.82 -8.09 -3.14
N LEU A 86 -5.76 -8.90 -3.11
CA LEU A 86 -4.91 -9.19 -4.26
C LEU A 86 -5.58 -10.18 -5.22
N ASP A 87 -5.18 -10.12 -6.49
CA ASP A 87 -5.53 -11.17 -7.45
C ASP A 87 -4.91 -12.52 -7.01
N PRO A 88 -5.52 -13.67 -7.39
CA PRO A 88 -5.09 -14.99 -6.92
C PRO A 88 -3.62 -15.31 -7.23
N GLU A 89 -3.12 -14.86 -8.38
CA GLU A 89 -1.75 -15.12 -8.81
C GLU A 89 -0.74 -14.33 -7.97
N THR A 90 -0.99 -13.03 -7.77
CA THR A 90 -0.17 -12.19 -6.88
C THR A 90 -0.22 -12.73 -5.45
N LYS A 91 -1.40 -13.11 -4.95
CA LYS A 91 -1.57 -13.67 -3.60
C LYS A 91 -0.69 -14.91 -3.40
N LYS A 92 -0.71 -15.86 -4.35
CA LYS A 92 0.07 -17.10 -4.26
C LYS A 92 1.58 -16.87 -4.21
N ARG A 93 2.07 -15.76 -4.80
CA ARG A 93 3.50 -15.41 -4.85
C ARG A 93 3.94 -14.44 -3.76
N SER A 94 3.03 -14.02 -2.88
CA SER A 94 3.31 -13.01 -1.85
C SER A 94 3.60 -13.69 -0.51
N LEU A 95 4.57 -13.13 0.23
CA LEU A 95 4.90 -13.54 1.59
C LEU A 95 4.69 -12.37 2.54
N VAL A 96 4.03 -12.63 3.67
CA VAL A 96 3.91 -11.65 4.76
C VAL A 96 5.16 -11.72 5.62
N LYS A 97 5.80 -10.57 5.87
CA LYS A 97 6.99 -10.43 6.70
C LYS A 97 6.83 -9.25 7.65
N SER A 98 7.39 -9.35 8.85
CA SER A 98 7.44 -8.20 9.75
C SER A 98 8.56 -7.24 9.31
N LYS A 99 8.37 -5.93 9.54
CA LYS A 99 9.43 -4.94 9.30
C LYS A 99 10.69 -5.23 10.12
N LYS A 100 10.54 -5.82 11.31
CA LYS A 100 11.67 -6.18 12.18
C LYS A 100 12.53 -7.27 11.54
N ASP A 101 11.90 -8.30 10.96
CA ASP A 101 12.63 -9.39 10.31
C ASP A 101 13.41 -8.88 9.09
N ILE A 102 12.81 -7.99 8.29
CA ILE A 102 13.47 -7.41 7.12
C ILE A 102 14.70 -6.60 7.54
N LYS A 103 14.58 -5.78 8.60
CA LYS A 103 15.71 -5.01 9.15
C LYS A 103 16.81 -5.92 9.70
N ALA A 104 16.43 -6.96 10.45
CA ALA A 104 17.40 -7.93 10.97
C ALA A 104 18.21 -8.63 9.86
N VAL A 105 17.58 -8.92 8.72
CA VAL A 105 18.27 -9.46 7.54
C VAL A 105 19.19 -8.43 6.89
N ALA A 106 18.75 -7.16 6.81
CA ALA A 106 19.55 -6.07 6.26
C ALA A 106 20.80 -5.75 7.09
N ASP A 107 20.67 -5.80 8.41
CA ASP A 107 21.72 -5.47 9.36
C ASP A 107 22.63 -6.68 9.68
N ALA A 108 22.32 -7.86 9.14
CA ALA A 108 23.10 -9.06 9.37
C ALA A 108 24.51 -8.90 8.77
N PRO A 109 25.59 -9.15 9.53
CA PRO A 109 26.94 -9.11 9.00
C PRO A 109 27.08 -10.14 7.86
N LEU A 110 27.67 -9.70 6.74
CA LEU A 110 28.02 -10.61 5.65
C LEU A 110 28.98 -11.67 6.21
N LYS A 111 28.57 -12.94 6.17
CA LYS A 111 29.50 -14.04 6.43
C LYS A 111 30.50 -14.05 5.29
N ILE A 112 31.72 -13.62 5.59
CA ILE A 112 32.87 -13.80 4.72
C ILE A 112 33.34 -15.23 4.99
N ASP A 113 32.96 -16.16 4.12
CA ASP A 113 33.58 -17.49 4.05
C ASP A 113 34.95 -17.40 3.36
#